data_AF-A0A536B4B1-F1
#
_entry.id   AF-A0A536B4B1-F1
#
_cell.length_a   1.000
_cell.length_b   1.000
_cell.length_c   1.000
_cell.angle_alpha   90.00
_cell.angle_beta   90.00
_cell.angle_gamma   90.00
#
_symmetry.space_group_name_H-M   'P 1'
#
loop_
_entity.id
_entity.type
_entity.pdbx_description
1 polymer ?
#
loop_
_entity_poly.entity_id
_entity_poly.type
_entity_poly.pdbx_seq_one_letter_code
_entity_poly.pdbx_strand_id
1 'polypeptide(L)'
;MFFANTGASTWRKGTATQVNLAVCLEDKTTCNVESPLATWNDGSWLSNRAYSTHIQTEVAPSQLGTFVYSFKVPLTVSSGIYRFHGDLSLAATGEQIHPQGYYQEATCACP
;
A
#
# COMPACT_ATOMS: atom_id res chain seq x y z
N MET A 1 -4.80 0.20 -7.72
CA MET A 1 -3.47 0.41 -8.33
C MET A 1 -2.90 -0.91 -8.83
N PHE A 2 -1.93 -0.89 -9.75
CA PHE A 2 -1.40 -2.09 -10.41
C PHE A 2 0.12 -2.08 -10.39
N PHE A 3 0.74 -3.24 -10.12
CA PHE A 3 2.18 -3.45 -10.25
C PHE A 3 2.46 -4.73 -11.04
N ALA A 4 3.50 -4.69 -11.86
CA ALA A 4 4.00 -5.87 -12.56
C ALA A 4 4.97 -6.66 -11.68
N ASN A 5 4.80 -7.98 -11.62
CA ASN A 5 5.81 -8.86 -11.05
C ASN A 5 6.95 -9.04 -12.06
N THR A 6 8.00 -8.23 -11.92
CA THR A 6 9.21 -8.32 -12.75
C THR A 6 10.26 -9.29 -12.18
N GLY A 7 9.97 -9.92 -11.04
CA GLY A 7 10.85 -10.89 -10.40
C GLY A 7 10.62 -12.32 -10.88
N ALA A 8 11.39 -13.26 -10.34
CA ALA A 8 11.29 -14.69 -10.67
C ALA A 8 10.31 -15.47 -9.77
N SER A 9 9.91 -14.90 -8.63
CA SER A 9 9.06 -15.58 -7.64
C SER A 9 7.60 -15.18 -7.81
N THR A 10 6.69 -16.17 -7.85
CA THR A 10 5.25 -15.93 -7.83
C THR A 10 4.82 -15.36 -6.47
N TRP A 11 4.06 -14.27 -6.49
CA TRP A 11 3.45 -13.74 -5.28
C TRP A 11 2.20 -14.55 -4.96
N ARG A 12 2.17 -15.23 -3.80
CA ARG A 12 1.05 -16.10 -3.41
C ARG A 12 0.45 -15.63 -2.09
N LYS A 13 -0.86 -15.34 -2.10
CA LYS A 13 -1.58 -14.95 -0.89
C LYS A 13 -1.49 -16.00 0.21
N GLY A 14 -1.37 -15.56 1.45
CA GLY A 14 -1.32 -16.41 2.63
C GLY A 14 -0.02 -17.19 2.79
N THR A 15 1.01 -16.88 1.98
CA THR A 15 2.29 -17.58 2.02
C THR A 15 3.45 -16.63 2.30
N ALA A 16 4.65 -17.17 2.48
CA ALA A 16 5.88 -16.39 2.65
C ALA A 16 6.19 -15.47 1.45
N THR A 17 5.65 -15.74 0.26
CA THR A 17 5.86 -14.90 -0.93
C THR A 17 4.73 -13.90 -1.17
N GLN A 18 3.77 -13.76 -0.25
CA GLN A 18 2.75 -12.72 -0.38
C GLN A 18 3.41 -11.34 -0.41
N VAL A 19 2.94 -10.50 -1.31
CA VAL A 19 3.35 -9.10 -1.42
C VAL A 19 2.24 -8.18 -0.96
N ASN A 20 2.58 -7.26 -0.07
CA ASN A 20 1.69 -6.21 0.41
C ASN A 20 2.12 -4.86 -0.15
N LEU A 21 1.14 -3.99 -0.34
CA LEU A 21 1.34 -2.56 -0.46
C LEU A 21 1.56 -1.98 0.94
N ALA A 22 2.82 -1.81 1.32
CA ALA A 22 3.21 -1.21 2.58
C ALA A 22 3.05 0.31 2.56
N VAL A 23 2.87 0.87 3.75
CA VAL A 23 2.90 2.31 4.00
C VAL A 23 4.36 2.77 4.02
N CYS A 24 4.63 3.93 3.43
CA CYS A 24 5.95 4.54 3.42
C CYS A 24 5.92 5.97 3.96
N LEU A 25 7.10 6.49 4.33
CA LEU A 25 7.28 7.91 4.60
C LEU A 25 7.33 8.71 3.30
N GLU A 26 7.43 10.03 3.43
CA GLU A 26 7.48 10.96 2.30
C GLU A 26 8.70 10.74 1.39
N ASP A 27 9.80 10.21 1.93
CA ASP A 27 11.00 9.81 1.16
C ASP A 27 10.73 8.65 0.20
N LYS A 28 9.58 7.98 0.35
CA LYS A 28 9.08 6.83 -0.40
C LYS A 28 9.93 5.56 -0.33
N THR A 29 11.10 5.62 0.31
CA THR A 29 12.04 4.51 0.44
C THR A 29 12.10 3.96 1.86
N THR A 30 11.52 4.65 2.84
CA THR A 30 11.33 4.12 4.19
C THR A 30 9.91 3.58 4.35
N CYS A 31 9.73 2.26 4.19
CA CYS A 31 8.42 1.59 4.22
C CYS A 31 8.22 0.64 5.41
N ASN A 32 7.02 0.04 5.50
CA ASN A 32 6.56 -0.78 6.62
C ASN A 32 6.50 -0.02 7.96
N VAL A 33 6.19 1.27 7.85
CA VAL A 33 6.05 2.21 8.97
C VAL A 33 4.58 2.45 9.31
N GLU A 34 4.32 3.00 10.49
CA GLU A 34 2.96 3.42 10.85
C GLU A 34 2.51 4.57 9.94
N SER A 35 1.28 4.51 9.43
CA SER A 35 0.75 5.58 8.60
C SER A 35 0.52 6.87 9.39
N PRO A 36 1.02 8.02 8.90
CA PRO A 36 0.66 9.32 9.46
C PRO A 36 -0.84 9.63 9.29
N LEU A 37 -1.53 8.89 8.42
CA LEU A 37 -2.96 9.01 8.13
C LEU A 37 -3.74 7.79 8.67
N ALA A 38 -3.24 7.08 9.68
CA ALA A 38 -3.88 5.88 10.22
C ALA A 38 -5.35 6.10 10.66
N THR A 39 -5.73 7.32 11.06
CA THR A 39 -7.12 7.67 11.42
C THR A 39 -8.09 7.67 10.23
N TRP A 40 -7.58 7.61 9.00
CA TRP A 40 -8.36 7.51 7.77
C TRP A 40 -8.66 6.07 7.36
N ASN A 41 -8.06 5.09 8.05
CA ASN A 41 -8.34 3.68 7.87
C ASN A 41 -9.81 3.40 8.22
N ASP A 42 -10.59 3.06 7.21
CA ASP A 42 -12.02 2.75 7.33
C ASP A 42 -12.30 1.27 7.65
N GLY A 43 -11.24 0.49 7.90
CA GLY A 43 -11.29 -0.95 8.10
C GLY A 43 -10.90 -1.76 6.86
N SER A 44 -10.66 -1.12 5.71
CA SER A 44 -10.19 -1.81 4.51
C SER A 44 -8.70 -2.14 4.52
N TRP A 45 -7.91 -1.48 5.36
CA TRP A 45 -6.47 -1.70 5.38
C TRP A 45 -6.12 -3.00 6.10
N LEU A 46 -5.09 -3.71 5.63
CA LEU A 46 -4.59 -4.89 6.36
C LEU A 46 -4.07 -4.53 7.75
N SER A 47 -3.45 -3.36 7.89
CA SER A 47 -3.03 -2.76 9.15
C SER A 47 -2.70 -1.27 8.93
N ASN A 48 -2.32 -0.57 10.00
CA ASN A 48 -1.79 0.79 9.87
C ASN A 48 -0.41 0.86 9.17
N ARG A 49 0.19 -0.28 8.82
CA ARG A 49 1.49 -0.39 8.13
C ARG A 49 1.39 -0.96 6.72
N ALA A 50 0.23 -1.51 6.36
CA ALA A 50 0.00 -2.11 5.05
C ALA A 50 -1.43 -1.84 4.61
N TYR A 51 -1.57 -1.17 3.46
CA TYR A 51 -2.88 -0.81 2.92
C TYR A 51 -3.62 -2.03 2.37
N SER A 52 -2.97 -2.88 1.57
CA SER A 52 -3.64 -4.04 0.97
C SER A 52 -2.63 -5.09 0.50
N THR A 53 -3.14 -6.28 0.16
CA THR A 53 -2.43 -7.27 -0.67
C THR A 53 -3.03 -7.25 -2.07
N HIS A 54 -2.38 -7.91 -3.03
CA HIS A 54 -2.94 -8.10 -4.38
C HIS A 54 -4.34 -8.74 -4.36
N ILE A 55 -5.19 -8.60 -5.38
CA ILE A 55 -6.54 -9.22 -5.46
C ILE A 55 -6.47 -10.68 -5.93
N GLN A 56 -5.56 -10.97 -6.84
CA GLN A 56 -5.32 -12.30 -7.39
C GLN A 56 -4.91 -13.28 -6.29
N THR A 57 -5.23 -14.58 -6.42
CA THR A 57 -4.68 -15.61 -5.53
C THR A 57 -3.17 -15.74 -5.70
N GLU A 58 -2.71 -15.69 -6.96
CA GLU A 58 -1.31 -15.70 -7.34
C GLU A 58 -1.02 -14.63 -8.40
N VAL A 59 0.17 -14.02 -8.35
CA VAL A 59 0.70 -13.14 -9.39
C VAL A 59 2.03 -13.72 -9.86
N ALA A 60 2.01 -14.44 -10.98
CA ALA A 60 3.20 -15.06 -11.57
C ALA A 60 4.15 -14.00 -12.17
N PRO A 61 5.42 -14.36 -12.45
CA PRO A 61 6.32 -13.50 -13.21
C PRO A 61 5.66 -12.98 -14.50
N SER A 62 5.90 -11.70 -14.80
CA SER A 62 5.31 -10.94 -15.91
C SER A 62 3.80 -10.68 -15.82
N GLN A 63 3.14 -11.04 -14.71
CA GLN A 63 1.73 -10.68 -14.48
C GLN A 63 1.56 -9.40 -13.66
N LEU A 64 0.36 -8.82 -13.76
CA LEU A 64 -0.05 -7.66 -12.96
C LEU A 64 -0.77 -8.10 -11.68
N GLY A 65 -0.30 -7.59 -10.55
CA GLY A 65 -1.01 -7.62 -9.27
C GLY A 65 -1.85 -6.37 -9.09
N THR A 66 -3.10 -6.53 -8.67
CA THR A 66 -4.03 -5.42 -8.42
C THR A 66 -4.17 -5.20 -6.93
N PHE A 67 -3.95 -3.98 -6.45
CA PHE A 67 -4.04 -3.61 -5.03
C PHE A 67 -5.14 -2.57 -4.85
N VAL A 68 -6.00 -2.76 -3.85
CA VAL A 68 -7.16 -1.91 -3.59
C VAL A 68 -7.32 -1.72 -2.09
N TYR A 69 -7.49 -0.47 -1.68
CA TYR A 69 -7.88 -0.06 -0.33
C TYR A 69 -8.75 1.19 -0.46
N SER A 70 -9.53 1.49 0.58
CA SER A 70 -10.34 2.70 0.69
C SER A 70 -9.91 3.51 1.92
N PHE A 71 -10.39 4.73 2.02
CA PHE A 71 -10.17 5.58 3.18
C PHE A 71 -11.44 6.39 3.44
N LYS A 72 -11.65 6.73 4.72
CA LYS A 72 -12.71 7.64 5.13
C LYS A 72 -12.08 8.90 5.68
N VAL A 73 -12.39 10.04 5.06
CA VAL A 73 -11.91 11.35 5.53
C VAL A 73 -12.50 11.63 6.92
N PRO A 74 -11.67 11.85 7.95
CA PRO A 74 -12.13 12.26 9.27
C PRO A 74 -12.79 13.64 9.24
N LEU A 75 -13.83 13.87 10.05
CA LEU A 75 -14.55 15.15 10.11
C LEU A 75 -13.70 16.33 10.62
N THR A 76 -12.56 16.05 11.25
CA THR A 76 -11.65 17.05 11.82
C THR A 76 -10.56 17.50 10.83
N VAL A 77 -10.56 16.97 9.61
CA VAL A 77 -9.54 17.28 8.60
C VAL A 77 -9.81 18.65 7.98
N SER A 78 -8.73 19.42 7.76
CA SER A 78 -8.81 20.69 7.04
C SER A 78 -8.76 20.47 5.53
N SER A 79 -9.28 21.42 4.76
CA SER A 79 -9.14 21.40 3.30
C SER A 79 -7.67 21.38 2.89
N GLY A 80 -7.30 20.50 1.97
CA GLY A 80 -5.91 20.29 1.59
C GLY A 80 -5.69 19.04 0.74
N ILE A 81 -4.42 18.82 0.39
CA ILE A 81 -3.95 17.62 -0.32
C ILE A 81 -3.25 16.71 0.69
N TYR A 82 -3.73 15.49 0.80
CA TYR A 82 -3.18 14.45 1.66
C TYR A 82 -2.56 13.35 0.81
N ARG A 83 -1.34 12.92 1.14
CA ARG A 83 -0.60 11.93 0.37
C ARG A 83 -0.50 10.61 1.11
N PHE A 84 -0.90 9.54 0.44
CA PHE A 84 -0.72 8.16 0.91
C PHE A 84 0.48 7.56 0.20
N HIS A 85 1.62 7.62 0.85
CA HIS A 85 2.86 7.03 0.35
C HIS A 85 2.85 5.52 0.60
N GLY A 86 3.29 4.76 -0.39
CA GLY A 86 3.34 3.31 -0.30
C GLY A 86 4.25 2.67 -1.33
N ASP A 87 4.59 1.41 -1.09
CA ASP A 87 5.40 0.60 -1.99
C ASP A 87 5.26 -0.90 -1.72
N LEU A 88 5.84 -1.73 -2.59
CA LEU A 88 5.77 -3.18 -2.46
C LEU A 88 6.77 -3.72 -1.44
N SER A 89 6.26 -4.56 -0.54
CA SER A 89 7.07 -5.30 0.43
C SER A 89 6.60 -6.75 0.56
N LEU A 90 7.50 -7.64 0.99
CA LEU A 90 7.14 -8.98 1.40
C LEU A 90 6.32 -8.92 2.69
N ALA A 91 5.14 -9.55 2.68
CA ALA A 91 4.24 -9.55 3.83
C ALA A 91 4.86 -10.23 5.07
N ALA A 92 5.73 -11.23 4.86
CA ALA A 92 6.32 -12.00 5.94
C ALA A 92 7.43 -11.26 6.71
N THR A 93 8.19 -10.40 6.03
CA THR A 93 9.38 -9.75 6.61
C THR A 93 9.26 -8.23 6.67
N GLY A 94 8.35 -7.64 5.89
CA GLY A 94 8.28 -6.20 5.65
C GLY A 94 9.40 -5.67 4.76
N GLU A 95 10.24 -6.54 4.20
CA GLU A 95 11.32 -6.16 3.29
C GLU A 95 10.76 -5.57 2.00
N GLN A 96 11.22 -4.38 1.61
CA GLN A 96 10.86 -3.80 0.33
C GLN A 96 11.44 -4.59 -0.83
N ILE A 97 10.62 -4.80 -1.84
CA ILE A 97 11.02 -5.50 -3.08
C ILE A 97 11.04 -4.57 -4.30
N HIS A 98 10.72 -3.29 -4.09
CA HIS A 98 10.61 -2.30 -5.15
C HIS A 98 10.88 -0.92 -4.57
N PRO A 99 12.11 -0.46 -4.32
CA PRO A 99 12.37 0.80 -3.61
C PRO A 99 12.27 2.04 -4.53
N GLN A 100 11.18 2.20 -5.27
CA GLN A 100 10.98 3.32 -6.19
C GLN A 100 9.98 4.34 -5.65
N GLY A 101 9.08 3.89 -4.79
CA GLY A 101 8.08 4.71 -4.17
C GLY A 101 6.85 4.93 -5.05
N TYR A 102 5.70 5.01 -4.39
CA TYR A 102 4.46 5.46 -5.00
C TYR A 102 3.69 6.36 -4.01
N TYR A 103 2.83 7.22 -4.53
CA TYR A 103 1.86 7.93 -3.69
C TYR A 103 0.51 8.11 -4.39
N GLN A 104 -0.56 8.18 -3.59
CA GLN A 104 -1.88 8.65 -4.00
C GLN A 104 -2.15 9.99 -3.35
N GLU A 105 -2.83 10.88 -4.07
CA GLU A 105 -3.31 12.14 -3.52
C GLU A 105 -4.82 12.05 -3.27
N ALA A 106 -5.23 12.47 -2.08
CA ALA A 106 -6.62 12.74 -1.74
C ALA A 106 -6.77 14.24 -1.54
N THR A 107 -7.55 14.87 -2.42
CA THR A 107 -7.93 16.28 -2.26
C THR A 107 -9.19 16.35 -1.43
N CYS A 108 -9.10 16.98 -0.27
CA CYS A 108 -10.24 17.23 0.60
C CYS A 108 -10.65 18.70 0.48
N ALA A 109 -11.90 18.93 0.12
CA ALA A 109 -12.56 20.21 0.26
C ALA A 109 -13.62 20.06 1.34
N CYS A 110 -13.28 20.47 2.57
CA CYS A 110 -14.25 20.55 3.65
C CYS A 110 -15.07 21.86 3.47
N PRO A 111 -16.40 21.81 3.68
CA PRO A 111 -17.27 22.99 3.59
C PRO A 111 -16.90 24.10 4.58
#